data_AF-W9VK10-F1
#
_entry.id   AF-W9VK10-F1
#
_cell.length_a   1.000
_cell.length_b   1.000
_cell.length_c   1.000
_cell.angle_alpha   90.00
_cell.angle_beta   90.00
_cell.angle_gamma   90.00
#
_symmetry.space_group_name_H-M   'P 1'
#
loop_
_entity.id
_entity.type
_entity.pdbx_description
1 polymer ?
#
loop_
_entity_poly.entity_id
_entity_poly.type
_entity_poly.pdbx_seq_one_letter_code
_entity_poly.pdbx_strand_id
1 'polypeptide(L)'
;MSANFSCLVRFKDPGGQIHYGDVANTIDLVGQTATILEGDDPWNLKPGSQKAQIAEVLCPLESVPLIYGIGLNYKKHIEESSFPSDILKTST
;
A
#
# COMPACT_ATOMS: atom_id res chain seq x y z
N MET A 1 -14.62 3.33 11.66
CA MET A 1 -13.61 4.38 11.46
C MET A 1 -13.51 4.63 9.97
N SER A 2 -13.77 5.85 9.52
CA SER A 2 -13.53 6.25 8.14
C SER A 2 -12.05 6.66 8.04
N ALA A 3 -11.32 6.14 7.06
CA ALA A 3 -9.98 6.66 6.77
C ALA A 3 -10.13 8.11 6.29
N ASN A 4 -9.28 9.02 6.78
CA ASN A 4 -9.33 10.44 6.44
C ASN A 4 -8.60 10.77 5.12
N PHE A 5 -8.26 9.75 4.32
CA PHE A 5 -7.51 9.85 3.08
C PHE A 5 -8.09 8.87 2.05
N SER A 6 -7.83 9.12 0.77
CA SER A 6 -8.32 8.27 -0.33
C SER A 6 -7.31 7.19 -0.72
N CYS A 7 -6.03 7.54 -0.81
CA CYS A 7 -4.95 6.64 -1.19
C CYS A 7 -3.68 6.97 -0.40
N LEU A 8 -3.33 6.10 0.55
CA LEU A 8 -2.13 6.27 1.37
C LEU A 8 -0.87 5.96 0.55
N VAL A 9 0.07 6.89 0.55
CA VAL A 9 1.42 6.69 0.03
C VAL A 9 2.45 7.07 1.09
N ARG A 10 3.51 6.26 1.22
CA ARG A 10 4.72 6.62 1.97
C ARG A 10 5.82 6.93 0.97
N PHE A 11 6.47 8.08 1.08
CA PHE A 11 7.41 8.54 0.06
C PHE A 11 8.54 9.39 0.62
N LYS A 12 9.64 9.50 -0.12
CA LYS A 12 10.64 10.56 0.08
C LYS A 12 10.34 11.74 -0.81
N ASP A 13 10.48 12.94 -0.28
CA ASP A 13 10.50 14.17 -1.06
C ASP A 13 11.89 14.43 -1.70
N PRO A 14 12.04 15.46 -2.57
CA PRO A 14 13.34 15.79 -3.16
C PRO A 14 14.43 16.19 -2.14
N GLY A 15 14.05 16.60 -0.93
CA GLY A 15 14.96 16.87 0.18
C GLY A 15 15.39 15.61 0.94
N GLY A 16 14.83 14.45 0.60
CA GLY A 16 15.08 13.17 1.25
C GLY A 16 14.25 12.92 2.51
N GLN A 17 13.31 13.81 2.85
CA GLN A 17 12.43 13.63 4.01
C GLN A 17 11.31 12.64 3.68
N ILE A 18 11.03 11.74 4.63
CA ILE A 18 9.98 10.73 4.49
C ILE A 18 8.66 11.29 5.00
N HIS A 19 7.60 11.11 4.22
CA HIS A 19 6.25 11.55 4.52
C HIS A 19 5.24 10.41 4.31
N TYR A 20 4.13 10.48 5.06
CA TYR A 20 2.87 9.89 4.64
C TYR A 20 2.05 10.94 3.87
N GLY A 21 1.37 10.53 2.82
CA GLY A 21 0.53 11.42 2.04
C GLY A 21 -0.70 10.76 1.46
N ASP A 22 -1.62 11.62 1.04
CA ASP A 22 -2.81 11.28 0.26
C ASP A 22 -2.67 11.79 -1.17
N VAL A 23 -2.95 10.93 -2.12
CA VAL A 23 -2.93 11.21 -3.56
C VAL A 23 -4.27 10.90 -4.20
N ALA A 24 -4.60 11.61 -5.28
CA ALA A 24 -5.67 11.17 -6.15
C ALA A 24 -5.30 9.79 -6.72
N ASN A 25 -6.29 8.90 -6.89
CA ASN A 25 -6.06 7.52 -7.34
C ASN A 25 -5.42 7.51 -8.74
N THR A 26 -4.10 7.36 -8.79
CA THR A 26 -3.24 7.44 -9.98
C THR A 26 -2.17 6.36 -9.90
N ILE A 27 -1.75 5.87 -11.06
CA ILE A 27 -0.81 4.76 -11.20
C ILE A 27 0.66 5.20 -11.30
N ASP A 28 0.92 6.46 -11.69
CA ASP A 28 2.26 7.03 -11.71
C ASP A 28 2.37 8.12 -10.63
N LEU A 29 3.19 7.86 -9.62
CA LEU A 29 3.26 8.67 -8.39
C LEU A 29 4.49 9.59 -8.36
N VAL A 30 5.59 9.20 -9.00
CA VAL A 30 6.83 10.00 -8.96
C VAL A 30 6.62 11.29 -9.75
N GLY A 31 7.03 12.41 -9.18
CA GLY A 31 6.78 13.74 -9.73
C GLY A 31 5.43 14.34 -9.36
N GLN A 32 4.48 13.54 -8.84
CA GLN A 32 3.21 14.07 -8.36
C GLN A 32 3.34 14.75 -7.00
N THR A 33 2.34 15.53 -6.64
CA THR A 33 2.25 16.21 -5.34
C THR A 33 1.21 15.52 -4.48
N ALA A 34 1.61 15.04 -3.31
CA ALA A 34 0.72 14.48 -2.29
C ALA A 34 0.36 15.54 -1.24
N THR A 35 -0.83 15.44 -0.67
CA THR A 35 -1.17 16.16 0.57
C THR A 35 -0.55 15.39 1.72
N ILE A 36 0.31 16.03 2.51
CA ILE A 36 0.97 15.38 3.65
C ILE A 36 -0.08 15.06 4.72
N LEU A 37 0.02 13.85 5.27
CA LEU A 37 -0.74 13.41 6.41
C LEU A 37 0.13 13.58 7.66
N GLU A 38 -0.47 14.12 8.73
CA GLU A 38 0.20 14.37 10.00
C GLU A 38 0.25 13.09 10.84
N GLY A 39 1.45 12.77 11.34
CA GLY A 39 1.74 11.63 12.20
C GLY A 39 2.72 10.64 11.57
N ASP A 40 3.29 9.78 12.40
CA ASP A 40 4.29 8.77 11.98
C ASP A 40 3.72 7.34 11.96
N ASP A 41 2.55 7.14 12.57
CA ASP A 41 1.86 5.85 12.63
C ASP A 41 0.72 5.83 11.60
N PRO A 42 0.73 4.92 10.60
CA PRO A 42 -0.27 4.85 9.53
C PRO A 42 -1.71 4.67 10.05
N TRP A 43 -1.90 4.16 11.26
CA TRP A 43 -3.22 3.92 11.84
C TRP A 43 -3.85 5.15 12.48
N ASN A 44 -3.05 6.20 12.74
CA ASN A 44 -3.46 7.41 13.46
C ASN A 44 -3.23 8.70 12.66
N LEU A 45 -3.00 8.57 11.35
CA LEU A 45 -2.77 9.69 10.44
C LEU A 45 -3.97 10.64 10.34
N LYS A 46 -3.67 11.94 10.25
CA LYS A 46 -4.67 13.00 10.08
C LYS A 46 -4.39 13.81 8.81
N PRO A 47 -5.42 14.38 8.17
CA PRO A 47 -5.21 15.30 7.05
C PRO A 47 -4.37 16.48 7.49
N GLY A 48 -3.23 16.71 6.84
CA GLY A 48 -2.46 17.92 6.99
C GLY A 48 -2.89 18.99 5.98
N SER A 49 -2.28 20.17 6.10
CA SER A 49 -2.46 21.27 5.15
C SER A 49 -1.31 21.40 4.14
N GLN A 50 -0.21 20.71 4.39
CA GLN A 50 1.00 20.79 3.59
C GLN A 50 0.97 19.84 2.39
N LYS A 51 1.78 20.14 1.39
CA LYS A 51 1.94 19.32 0.19
C LYS A 51 3.41 19.13 -0.11
N ALA A 52 3.79 17.95 -0.58
CA ALA A 52 5.14 17.67 -1.04
C ALA A 52 5.14 16.84 -2.32
N GLN A 53 6.19 17.05 -3.12
CA GLN A 53 6.41 16.26 -4.33
C GLN A 53 6.97 14.89 -3.95
N ILE A 54 6.50 13.86 -4.64
CA ILE A 54 7.00 12.49 -4.50
C ILE A 54 8.25 12.34 -5.37
N ALA A 55 9.41 12.15 -4.73
CA ALA A 55 10.65 11.82 -5.43
C ALA A 55 10.87 10.31 -5.52
N GLU A 56 10.50 9.57 -4.46
CA GLU A 56 10.65 8.11 -4.39
C GLU A 56 9.49 7.52 -3.60
N VAL A 57 8.79 6.52 -4.17
CA VAL A 57 7.75 5.77 -3.46
C VAL A 57 8.40 4.68 -2.61
N LEU A 58 7.99 4.59 -1.34
CA LEU A 58 8.46 3.59 -0.39
C LEU A 58 7.37 2.53 -0.13
N CYS A 59 7.73 1.47 0.60
CA CYS A 59 6.74 0.56 1.17
C CYS A 59 5.70 1.37 1.98
N PRO A 60 4.38 1.15 1.78
CA PRO A 60 3.34 1.94 2.44
C PRO A 60 3.34 1.77 3.96
N LEU A 61 3.88 0.67 4.46
CA LEU A 61 4.10 0.45 5.89
C LEU A 61 5.60 0.39 6.14
N GLU A 62 6.10 1.18 7.09
CA GLU A 62 7.51 1.22 7.44
C GLU A 62 8.02 -0.13 7.96
N SER A 63 7.22 -0.80 8.76
CA SER A 63 7.53 -2.11 9.31
C SER A 63 6.25 -2.88 9.55
N VAL A 64 6.30 -4.20 9.32
CA VAL A 64 5.23 -5.13 9.63
C VAL A 64 5.84 -6.31 10.38
N PRO A 65 5.31 -6.68 11.56
CA PRO A 65 5.89 -7.77 12.35
C PRO A 65 5.70 -9.14 11.69
N LEU A 66 4.70 -9.27 10.80
CA LEU A 66 4.36 -10.50 10.11
C LEU A 66 3.73 -10.19 8.76
N ILE A 67 4.15 -10.89 7.71
CA ILE A 67 3.49 -10.90 6.39
C ILE A 67 2.81 -12.26 6.24
N TYR A 68 1.49 -12.29 6.30
CA TYR A 68 0.71 -13.53 6.16
C TYR A 68 0.25 -13.70 4.71
N GLY A 69 0.75 -14.71 4.01
CA GLY A 69 0.39 -15.02 2.63
C GLY A 69 -0.56 -16.21 2.52
N ILE A 70 -1.60 -16.09 1.70
CA ILE A 70 -2.46 -17.22 1.31
C ILE A 70 -2.06 -17.67 -0.09
N GLY A 71 -1.37 -18.82 -0.15
CA GLY A 71 -1.02 -19.45 -1.42
C GLY A 71 -2.25 -19.99 -2.14
N LEU A 72 -2.17 -20.08 -3.47
CA LEU A 72 -3.15 -20.80 -4.29
C LEU A 72 -4.60 -20.25 -4.16
N ASN A 73 -4.76 -18.96 -3.84
CA ASN A 73 -6.08 -18.32 -3.65
C ASN A 73 -6.78 -17.91 -4.97
N TYR A 74 -6.28 -18.37 -6.11
CA TYR A 74 -6.84 -18.10 -7.44
C TYR A 74 -6.84 -19.38 -8.26
N LYS A 75 -8.01 -19.84 -8.70
CA LYS A 75 -8.18 -21.11 -9.43
C LYS A 75 -7.22 -21.24 -10.63
N LYS A 76 -7.14 -20.20 -11.46
CA LYS A 76 -6.25 -20.20 -12.63
C LYS A 76 -4.76 -20.29 -12.25
N HIS A 77 -4.37 -19.64 -11.15
CA HIS A 77 -2.99 -19.72 -10.66
C HIS A 77 -2.65 -21.15 -10.19
N ILE A 78 -3.61 -21.88 -9.62
CA ILE A 78 -3.45 -23.31 -9.28
C ILE A 78 -3.15 -24.12 -10.55
N GLU A 79 -3.97 -23.94 -11.59
CA GLU A 79 -3.82 -24.64 -12.88
C GLU A 79 -2.46 -24.38 -13.54
N GLU A 80 -1.97 -23.13 -13.51
CA GLU A 80 -0.67 -22.73 -14.06
C GLU A 80 0.52 -23.25 -13.23
N SER A 81 0.35 -23.36 -11.90
CA SER A 81 1.42 -23.74 -10.97
C SER A 81 1.78 -25.23 -10.97
N SER A 82 1.11 -26.06 -11.77
CA SER A 82 1.24 -27.53 -11.77
C SER A 82 1.06 -28.16 -10.38
N PHE A 83 0.38 -27.46 -9.47
CA PHE A 83 0.14 -27.91 -8.11
C PHE A 83 -0.98 -28.95 -8.11
N PRO A 84 -0.91 -30.01 -7.29
CA PRO A 84 -1.94 -31.06 -7.29
C PRO A 84 -3.34 -30.48 -7.07
N SER A 85 -4.26 -30.73 -8.01
CA SER A 85 -5.63 -30.19 -8.01
C SER A 85 -6.50 -30.70 -6.86
N ASP A 86 -6.03 -31.68 -6.10
CA ASP A 86 -6.76 -32.33 -5.01
C ASP A 86 -7.05 -31.41 -3.82
N ILE A 87 -6.37 -30.26 -3.72
CA ILE A 87 -6.65 -29.21 -2.73
C ILE A 87 -7.95 -28.43 -3.00
N LEU A 88 -8.53 -28.56 -4.20
CA LEU A 88 -9.82 -27.95 -4.56
C LEU A 88 -11.01 -28.88 -4.28
N LYS A 89 -10.79 -30.04 -3.63
CA LYS A 89 -11.88 -30.95 -3.24
C LYS A 89 -12.77 -30.24 -2.21
N THR A 90 -13.84 -29.63 -2.70
CA THR A 90 -14.96 -29.20 -1.88
C THR A 90 -15.52 -30.43 -1.18
N SER A 91 -15.58 -30.42 0.14
CA SER A 91 -16.27 -31.45 0.91
C SER A 91 -17.74 -31.48 0.48
N THR A 92 -18.10 -32.49 -0.30
CA THR A 92 -19.49 -32.82 -0.64
C THR A 92 -20.17 -33.52 0.53
#